data_AF-A0A1F2X530-F1
#
_entry.id   AF-A0A1F2X530-F1
#
_cell.length_a   1.000
_cell.length_b   1.000
_cell.length_c   1.000
_cell.angle_alpha   90.00
_cell.angle_beta   90.00
_cell.angle_gamma   90.00
#
_symmetry.space_group_name_H-M   'P 1'
#
loop_
_entity.id
_entity.type
_entity.pdbx_description
1 polymer ?
#
loop_
_entity_poly.entity_id
_entity_poly.type
_entity_poly.pdbx_seq_one_letter_code
_entity_poly.pdbx_strand_id
1 'polypeptide(L)'
;MKMTDIERALYDEFKRRGLDFIMHLPMWGRFQPDFLFESSLLIVQADGWIHKRPKERARDAAFNEFAAAQGWTVLRFGWRDILRDPSAIGRAVAAFVLRHAVPSAPSQPE
;
A
#
# COMPACT_ATOMS: atom_id res chain seq x y z
N MET A 1 9.47 -9.29 11.77
CA MET A 1 9.88 -8.04 11.10
C MET A 1 9.48 -6.88 12.00
N LYS A 2 10.39 -5.96 12.34
CA LYS A 2 10.05 -4.79 13.17
C LYS A 2 9.51 -3.69 12.25
N MET A 3 8.27 -3.28 12.47
CA MET A 3 7.61 -2.20 11.73
C MET A 3 8.39 -0.89 11.87
N THR A 4 8.60 -0.17 10.77
CA THR A 4 9.29 1.14 10.80
C THR A 4 8.39 2.23 11.41
N ASP A 5 8.98 3.36 11.82
CA ASP A 5 8.19 4.47 12.40
C ASP A 5 7.16 5.04 11.40
N ILE A 6 7.49 5.03 10.10
CA ILE A 6 6.57 5.48 9.04
C ILE A 6 5.47 4.46 8.76
N GLU A 7 5.77 3.16 8.76
CA GLU A 7 4.73 2.13 8.69
C GLU A 7 3.81 2.21 9.90
N ARG A 8 4.34 2.45 11.10
CA ARG A 8 3.54 2.60 12.32
C ARG A 8 2.59 3.78 12.23
N ALA A 9 3.08 4.94 11.77
CA ALA A 9 2.25 6.12 11.58
C ALA A 9 1.07 5.87 10.61
N LEU A 10 1.33 5.15 9.51
CA LEU A 10 0.27 4.77 8.57
C LEU A 10 -0.66 3.71 9.14
N TYR A 11 -0.13 2.70 9.83
CA TYR A 11 -0.91 1.66 10.49
C TYR A 11 -1.94 2.26 11.46
N ASP A 12 -1.48 3.13 12.36
CA ASP A 12 -2.33 3.78 13.35
C ASP A 12 -3.42 4.60 12.67
N GLU A 13 -3.07 5.31 11.60
CA GLU A 13 -4.03 6.12 10.86
C GLU A 13 -5.06 5.27 10.09
N PHE A 14 -4.65 4.17 9.47
CA PHE A 14 -5.57 3.27 8.78
C PHE A 14 -6.50 2.57 9.78
N LYS A 15 -5.98 2.14 10.93
CA LYS A 15 -6.79 1.56 12.01
C LYS A 15 -7.77 2.56 12.60
N ARG A 16 -7.34 3.80 12.87
CA ARG A 16 -8.21 4.87 13.37
C ARG A 16 -9.40 5.15 12.45
N ARG A 17 -9.26 4.85 11.15
CA ARG A 17 -10.29 5.04 10.13
C ARG A 17 -11.15 3.80 9.88
N GLY A 18 -10.86 2.68 10.54
CA GLY A 18 -11.57 1.42 10.33
C GLY A 18 -11.32 0.83 8.94
N LEU A 19 -10.16 1.08 8.33
CA LEU A 19 -9.80 0.44 7.07
C LEU A 19 -9.33 -0.99 7.32
N ASP A 20 -9.78 -1.91 6.48
CA ASP A 20 -9.27 -3.28 6.43
C ASP A 20 -8.06 -3.35 5.49
N PHE A 21 -6.96 -3.85 6.03
CA PHE A 21 -5.72 -3.99 5.29
C PHE A 21 -4.89 -5.17 5.80
N ILE A 22 -4.10 -5.73 4.90
CA ILE A 22 -3.10 -6.76 5.19
C ILE A 22 -1.73 -6.12 5.07
N MET A 23 -0.81 -6.48 5.96
CA MET A 23 0.56 -6.00 5.90
C MET A 23 1.51 -7.09 5.44
N HIS A 24 2.55 -6.69 4.69
CA HIS A 24 3.70 -7.55 4.39
C HIS A 24 3.33 -8.89 3.74
N LEU A 25 2.22 -8.95 2.99
CA LEU A 25 1.81 -10.17 2.30
C LEU A 25 2.73 -10.41 1.09
N PRO A 26 3.44 -11.55 1.02
CA PRO A 26 4.21 -11.88 -0.17
C PRO A 26 3.28 -12.03 -1.38
N MET A 27 3.52 -11.21 -2.40
CA MET A 27 2.79 -11.21 -3.66
C MET A 27 3.67 -11.71 -4.81
N TRP A 28 3.07 -12.53 -5.66
CA TRP A 28 3.66 -12.98 -6.93
C TRP A 28 5.07 -13.58 -6.80
N GLY A 29 5.36 -14.19 -5.65
CA GLY A 29 6.61 -14.88 -5.35
C GLY A 29 7.86 -13.99 -5.27
N ARG A 30 7.76 -12.67 -5.43
CA ARG A 30 8.93 -11.78 -5.54
C ARG A 30 8.76 -10.38 -4.97
N PHE A 31 7.58 -10.04 -4.48
CA PHE A 31 7.26 -8.74 -3.91
C PHE A 31 6.60 -8.88 -2.56
N GLN A 32 6.78 -7.89 -1.71
CA GLN A 32 6.18 -7.85 -0.38
C GLN A 32 5.85 -6.39 -0.08
N PRO A 33 4.68 -5.90 -0.51
CA PRO A 33 4.26 -4.53 -0.20
C PRO A 33 3.95 -4.34 1.29
N ASP A 34 4.04 -3.09 1.74
CA ASP A 34 3.84 -2.74 3.16
C ASP A 34 2.38 -2.90 3.59
N PHE A 35 1.44 -2.42 2.77
CA PHE A 35 0.00 -2.49 3.01
C PHE A 35 -0.77 -2.87 1.74
N LEU A 36 -1.79 -3.70 1.91
CA LEU A 36 -2.71 -4.13 0.86
C LEU A 36 -4.15 -3.91 1.32
N PHE A 37 -4.98 -3.37 0.42
CA PHE A 37 -6.41 -3.20 0.57
C PHE A 37 -7.09 -4.00 -0.54
N GLU A 38 -7.37 -5.27 -0.25
CA GLU A 38 -7.93 -6.22 -1.24
C GLU A 38 -9.29 -5.77 -1.77
N SER A 39 -10.10 -5.17 -0.89
CA SER A 39 -11.42 -4.64 -1.23
C SER A 39 -11.38 -3.53 -2.27
N SER A 40 -10.23 -2.94 -2.58
CA SER A 40 -10.09 -1.91 -3.61
C SER A 40 -8.91 -2.13 -4.56
N LEU A 41 -8.32 -3.33 -4.56
CA LEU A 41 -7.10 -3.66 -5.30
C LEU A 41 -6.01 -2.59 -5.15
N LEU A 42 -5.82 -2.08 -3.93
CA LEU A 42 -4.86 -1.02 -3.63
C LEU A 42 -3.68 -1.58 -2.85
N ILE A 43 -2.48 -1.18 -3.26
CA ILE A 43 -1.22 -1.39 -2.56
C ILE A 43 -0.71 -0.02 -2.10
N VAL A 44 -0.33 0.09 -0.83
CA VAL A 44 0.33 1.28 -0.29
C VAL A 44 1.73 0.91 0.18
N GLN A 45 2.73 1.68 -0.27
CA GLN A 45 4.13 1.53 0.13
C GLN A 45 4.65 2.78 0.85
N ALA A 46 5.35 2.55 1.96
CA ALA A 46 6.00 3.55 2.78
C ALA A 46 7.48 3.63 2.41
N ASP A 47 7.84 4.66 1.63
CA ASP A 47 9.17 4.79 1.06
C ASP A 47 10.13 5.49 2.03
N GLY A 48 11.15 4.75 2.50
CA GLY A 48 12.19 5.30 3.36
C GLY A 48 13.07 6.35 2.65
N TRP A 49 13.83 7.11 3.44
CA TRP A 49 14.73 8.18 2.99
C TRP A 49 15.80 7.75 1.93
N ILE A 50 16.03 6.45 1.74
CA ILE A 50 17.19 5.90 1.04
C ILE A 50 16.93 5.55 -0.45
N HIS A 51 15.70 5.67 -0.96
CA HIS A 51 15.35 5.21 -2.33
C HIS A 51 15.75 6.15 -3.47
N LYS A 52 17.05 6.45 -3.60
CA LYS A 52 17.61 7.20 -4.74
C LYS A 52 18.60 6.40 -5.59
N ARG A 53 18.73 5.08 -5.39
CA ARG A 53 19.61 4.25 -6.22
C ARG A 53 18.92 3.93 -7.56
N PRO A 54 19.60 4.05 -8.73
CA PRO A 54 19.01 3.74 -10.03
C PRO A 54 18.43 2.33 -10.16
N LYS A 55 19.05 1.34 -9.50
CA LYS A 55 18.58 -0.05 -9.49
C LYS A 55 17.26 -0.24 -8.75
N GLU A 56 17.02 0.53 -7.70
CA GLU A 56 15.76 0.47 -6.93
C GLU A 56 14.62 1.08 -7.74
N ARG A 57 14.87 2.22 -8.41
CA ARG A 57 13.89 2.83 -9.32
C ARG A 57 13.43 1.89 -10.44
N ALA A 58 14.35 1.12 -11.04
CA ALA A 58 13.98 0.15 -12.06
C ALA A 58 13.13 -1.00 -11.49
N ARG A 59 13.42 -1.44 -10.26
CA ARG A 59 12.64 -2.47 -9.57
C ARG A 59 11.24 -1.96 -9.20
N ASP A 60 11.12 -0.72 -8.75
CA ASP A 60 9.85 -0.07 -8.43
C ASP A 60 8.99 0.14 -9.68
N ALA A 61 9.59 0.57 -10.79
CA ALA A 61 8.89 0.68 -12.07
C ALA A 61 8.34 -0.68 -12.52
N ALA A 62 9.18 -1.73 -12.46
CA ALA A 62 8.75 -3.08 -12.80
C ALA A 62 7.65 -3.61 -11.86
N PHE A 63 7.67 -3.24 -10.58
CA PHE A 63 6.59 -3.59 -9.65
C PHE A 63 5.30 -2.86 -10.02
N ASN A 64 5.36 -1.55 -10.28
CA ASN A 64 4.19 -0.76 -10.63
C ASN A 64 3.55 -1.25 -11.94
N GLU A 65 4.35 -1.51 -12.98
CA GLU A 65 3.86 -2.06 -14.25
C GLU A 65 3.22 -3.43 -14.06
N PHE A 66 3.86 -4.30 -13.28
CA PHE A 66 3.33 -5.63 -13.02
C PHE A 66 2.02 -5.56 -12.21
N ALA A 67 1.99 -4.77 -11.15
CA ALA A 67 0.80 -4.58 -10.34
C ALA A 67 -0.37 -4.02 -11.16
N ALA A 68 -0.11 -3.00 -11.97
CA ALA A 68 -1.10 -2.42 -12.87
C ALA A 68 -1.64 -3.46 -13.88
N ALA A 69 -0.77 -4.31 -14.45
CA ALA A 69 -1.19 -5.40 -15.34
C ALA A 69 -2.06 -6.46 -14.64
N GLN A 70 -1.97 -6.57 -13.31
CA GLN A 70 -2.83 -7.42 -12.49
C GLN A 70 -4.06 -6.69 -11.93
N GLY A 71 -4.31 -5.44 -12.35
CA GLY A 71 -5.45 -4.63 -11.91
C GLY A 71 -5.24 -3.91 -10.57
N TRP A 72 -4.04 -3.96 -9.99
CA TRP A 72 -3.72 -3.29 -8.73
C TRP A 72 -3.26 -1.86 -8.95
N THR A 73 -3.72 -0.96 -8.08
CA THR A 73 -3.18 0.40 -7.97
C THR A 73 -2.09 0.44 -6.91
N VAL A 74 -0.95 1.07 -7.20
CA VAL A 74 0.15 1.25 -6.24
C VAL A 74 0.28 2.72 -5.89
N LEU A 75 0.13 3.06 -4.61
CA LEU A 75 0.41 4.38 -4.06
C LEU A 75 1.66 4.33 -3.18
N ARG A 76 2.59 5.26 -3.39
CA ARG A 76 3.85 5.32 -2.64
C ARG A 76 3.97 6.68 -1.95
N PHE A 77 4.23 6.66 -0.65
CA PHE A 77 4.38 7.85 0.15
C PHE A 77 5.79 7.93 0.72
N GLY A 78 6.45 9.07 0.56
CA GLY A 78 7.80 9.26 1.07
C GLY A 78 7.82 9.52 2.58
N TRP A 79 8.92 9.13 3.24
CA TRP A 79 9.15 9.31 4.67
C TRP A 79 8.78 10.71 5.20
N ARG A 80 9.16 11.77 4.46
CA ARG A 80 8.87 13.17 4.84
C ARG A 80 7.38 13.47 4.86
N ASP A 81 6.63 12.98 3.87
CA ASP A 81 5.19 13.25 3.78
C ASP A 81 4.44 12.46 4.85
N ILE A 82 4.86 11.22 5.11
CA ILE A 82 4.28 10.36 6.15
C ILE A 82 4.44 10.97 7.54
N LEU A 83 5.64 11.45 7.88
CA LEU A 83 5.85 12.06 9.20
C LEU A 83 5.24 13.46 9.33
N ARG A 84 5.14 14.21 8.22
CA ARG A 84 4.58 15.57 8.26
C ARG A 84 3.07 15.54 8.48
N ASP A 85 2.35 14.71 7.73
CA ASP A 85 0.89 14.62 7.83
C ASP A 85 0.40 13.21 7.49
N PRO A 86 0.56 12.24 8.41
CA PRO A 86 0.03 10.89 8.20
C PRO A 86 -1.50 10.92 8.06
N SER A 87 -2.16 11.90 8.67
CA SER A 87 -3.61 12.03 8.61
C SER A 87 -4.12 12.35 7.20
N ALA A 88 -3.42 13.22 6.46
CA ALA A 88 -3.72 13.50 5.06
C ALA A 88 -3.60 12.25 4.19
N ILE A 89 -2.57 11.43 4.41
CA ILE A 89 -2.39 10.17 3.69
C ILE A 89 -3.54 9.22 4.02
N GLY A 90 -3.89 9.09 5.30
CA GLY A 90 -5.04 8.31 5.73
C GLY A 90 -6.35 8.74 5.06
N ARG A 91 -6.60 10.05 4.93
CA ARG A 91 -7.79 10.57 4.22
C ARG A 91 -7.77 10.16 2.75
N ALA A 92 -6.63 10.32 2.09
CA ALA A 92 -6.50 10.00 0.67
C ALA A 92 -6.70 8.50 0.40
N VAL A 93 -6.08 7.64 1.22
CA VAL A 93 -6.23 6.18 1.12
C VAL A 93 -7.67 5.76 1.40
N ALA A 94 -8.29 6.27 2.47
CA ALA A 94 -9.70 5.96 2.78
C ALA A 94 -10.65 6.38 1.65
N ALA A 95 -10.45 7.57 1.08
CA ALA A 95 -11.24 8.04 -0.06
C ALA A 95 -11.04 7.15 -1.29
N PHE A 96 -9.81 6.67 -1.53
CA PHE A 96 -9.52 5.74 -2.61
C PHE A 96 -10.24 4.40 -2.41
N VAL A 97 -10.10 3.81 -1.22
CA VAL A 97 -10.71 2.51 -0.87
C VAL A 97 -12.23 2.60 -1.03
N LEU A 98 -12.87 3.64 -0.50
CA LEU A 98 -14.32 3.82 -0.61
C LEU A 98 -14.79 3.99 -2.06
N ARG A 99 -14.02 4.70 -2.89
CA ARG A 99 -14.38 4.96 -4.29
C ARG A 99 -14.20 3.74 -5.20
N HIS A 100 -13.21 2.90 -4.89
CA HIS A 100 -12.83 1.77 -5.72
C HIS A 100 -13.12 0.43 -5.05
N ALA A 101 -14.00 0.43 -4.04
CA ALA A 101 -14.45 -0.78 -3.39
C ALA A 101 -15.01 -1.72 -4.48
N VAL A 102 -14.27 -2.78 -4.79
CA VAL A 102 -14.79 -3.87 -5.62
C VAL A 102 -15.89 -4.52 -4.80
N PRO A 103 -17.10 -4.69 -5.37
CA PRO A 103 -18.10 -5.53 -4.73
C PRO A 103 -17.45 -6.89 -4.55
N SER A 104 -17.34 -7.34 -3.30
CA SER A 104 -16.75 -8.62 -2.95
C SER A 104 -17.32 -9.67 -3.88
N ALA A 105 -16.50 -10.23 -4.78
CA ALA A 105 -16.92 -11.40 -5.53
C ALA A 105 -17.27 -12.46 -4.47
N PRO A 106 -18.46 -13.09 -4.54
CA PRO A 106 -18.78 -14.14 -3.59
C PRO A 106 -17.65 -15.15 -3.67
N SER A 107 -16.99 -15.38 -2.53
CA SER A 107 -15.96 -16.39 -2.37
C SER A 107 -16.51 -17.67 -2.96
N GLN A 108 -15.95 -18.15 -4.08
CA GLN A 108 -16.37 -19.44 -4.61
C GLN A 108 -16.05 -20.48 -3.53
N PRO A 109 -17.04 -21.19 -2.99
CA PRO A 109 -16.76 -22.32 -2.15
C PRO A 109 -16.11 -23.40 -3.02
N GLU A 110 -15.03 -23.98 -2.50
CA GLU A 110 -14.41 -25.21 -3.00
C GLU A 110 -15.42 -26.36 -3.14
#